data_AF-A0A2T8KR64-F1
#
_entry.id   AF-A0A2T8KR64-F1
#
_cell.length_a   1.000
_cell.length_b   1.000
_cell.length_c   1.000
_cell.angle_alpha   90.00
_cell.angle_beta   90.00
_cell.angle_gamma   90.00
#
_symmetry.space_group_name_H-M   'P 1'
#
loop_
_entity.id
_entity.type
_entity.pdbx_description
1 polymer ?
#
loop_
_entity_poly.entity_id
_entity_poly.type
_entity_poly.pdbx_seq_one_letter_code
_entity_poly.pdbx_strand_id
1 'polypeptide(L)' 'MAKSCKGLAMELVKCLSETDCVKVQKRPYKECAGEKVPNITSECVGLRETYFNCKRGQVDMRARIRGNKGY' A
#
# COMPACT_ATOMS: atom_id res chain seq x y z
N MET A 1 -5.41 -9.69 -17.80
CA MET A 1 -5.96 -9.85 -16.44
C MET A 1 -5.60 -8.61 -15.63
N ALA A 2 -6.57 -7.87 -15.10
CA ALA A 2 -6.26 -6.80 -14.15
C ALA A 2 -5.68 -7.47 -12.90
N LYS A 3 -4.35 -7.40 -12.70
CA LYS A 3 -3.73 -7.93 -11.48
C LYS A 3 -4.44 -7.28 -10.29
N SER A 4 -5.05 -8.10 -9.43
CA SER A 4 -5.72 -7.61 -8.23
C SER A 4 -4.68 -6.93 -7.34
N CYS A 5 -4.98 -5.73 -6.81
CA CYS A 5 -4.11 -5.04 -5.85
C CYS A 5 -3.95 -5.79 -4.52
N LYS A 6 -4.52 -7.01 -4.40
CA LYS A 6 -4.41 -7.89 -3.24
C LYS A 6 -2.96 -8.23 -2.89
N GLY A 7 -2.08 -8.45 -3.88
CA GLY A 7 -0.65 -8.71 -3.62
C GLY A 7 0.03 -7.55 -2.89
N LEU A 8 -0.08 -6.35 -3.46
CA LEU A 8 0.42 -5.10 -2.86
C LEU A 8 -0.20 -4.83 -1.48
N ALA A 9 -1.48 -5.18 -1.28
CA ALA A 9 -2.12 -5.06 0.03
C ALA A 9 -1.47 -5.98 1.07
N MET A 10 -1.17 -7.24 0.70
CA MET A 10 -0.49 -8.18 1.60
C MET A 10 0.94 -7.73 1.93
N GLU A 11 1.69 -7.27 0.92
CA GLU A 11 3.05 -6.75 1.10
C GLU A 11 3.03 -5.53 2.03
N LEU A 12 2.09 -4.59 1.83
CA LEU A 12 1.96 -3.42 2.68
C LEU A 12 1.61 -3.79 4.13
N VAL A 13 0.69 -4.74 4.34
CA VAL A 13 0.32 -5.21 5.69
C VAL A 13 1.52 -5.89 6.36
N LYS A 14 2.26 -6.72 5.62
CA LYS A 14 3.48 -7.36 6.13
C LYS A 14 4.54 -6.32 6.51
N CYS A 15 4.74 -5.30 5.68
CA CYS A 15 5.69 -4.23 5.99
C CYS A 15 5.28 -3.48 7.27
N LEU A 16 4.01 -3.07 7.36
CA LEU A 16 3.50 -2.32 8.51
C LEU A 16 3.51 -3.13 9.80
N SER A 17 3.33 -4.47 9.73
CA SER A 17 3.35 -5.33 10.92
C SER A 17 4.71 -5.34 11.63
N GLU A 18 5.77 -4.97 10.90
CA GLU A 18 7.12 -4.92 11.43
C GLU A 18 7.49 -3.58 12.07
N THR A 19 6.69 -2.53 11.84
CA THR A 19 6.93 -1.15 12.31
C THR A 19 6.50 -0.90 13.75
N ASP A 20 7.10 0.09 14.39
CA ASP A 20 6.78 0.50 15.77
C ASP A 20 5.33 0.97 15.92
N CYS A 21 4.75 1.57 14.89
CA CYS A 21 3.35 1.98 14.89
C CYS A 21 2.39 0.81 15.19
N VAL A 22 2.67 -0.38 14.64
CA VAL A 22 1.86 -1.58 14.90
C VAL A 22 2.37 -2.36 16.11
N LYS A 23 3.69 -2.59 16.21
CA LYS A 23 4.26 -3.42 17.28
C LYS A 23 4.21 -2.77 18.66
N VAL A 24 4.59 -1.50 18.74
CA VAL A 24 4.76 -0.78 20.01
C VAL A 24 3.48 -0.01 20.34
N GLN A 25 2.99 0.78 19.39
CA GLN A 25 1.83 1.66 19.63
C GLN A 25 0.49 0.91 19.49
N LYS A 26 0.49 -0.32 18.98
CA LYS A 26 -0.70 -1.17 18.77
C LYS A 26 -1.83 -0.49 17.99
N ARG A 27 -1.47 0.45 17.10
CA ARG A 27 -2.44 1.15 16.25
C ARG A 27 -2.89 0.24 15.11
N PRO A 28 -4.12 0.42 14.61
CA PRO A 28 -4.59 -0.36 13.47
C PRO A 28 -3.78 -0.03 12.21
N TYR A 29 -3.60 -1.02 11.33
CA TYR A 29 -2.86 -0.88 10.07
C TYR A 29 -3.32 0.32 9.23
N LYS A 30 -4.60 0.65 9.25
CA LYS A 30 -5.16 1.80 8.51
C LYS A 30 -4.61 3.13 9.00
N GLU A 31 -4.38 3.28 10.31
CA GLU A 31 -3.75 4.47 10.88
C GLU A 31 -2.26 4.49 10.56
N CYS A 32 -1.56 3.35 10.74
CA CYS A 32 -0.13 3.25 10.43
C CYS A 32 0.19 3.45 8.95
N ALA A 33 -0.72 3.06 8.04
CA ALA A 33 -0.57 3.36 6.62
C ALA A 33 -0.61 4.88 6.34
N GLY A 34 -1.21 5.69 7.20
CA GLY A 34 -1.22 7.16 7.06
C GLY A 34 0.06 7.85 7.58
N GLU A 35 0.88 7.14 8.35
CA GLU A 35 2.07 7.69 9.00
C GLU A 35 3.22 7.96 8.01
N LYS A 36 4.25 8.65 8.48
CA LYS A 36 5.50 8.92 7.75
C LYS A 36 6.70 8.41 8.54
N VAL A 37 7.88 8.45 7.92
CA VAL A 37 9.16 8.23 8.62
C VAL A 37 9.28 9.24 9.77
N PRO A 38 9.67 8.83 11.00
CA PRO A 38 10.22 7.53 11.39
C PRO A 38 9.20 6.49 11.91
N ASN A 39 7.91 6.81 12.05
CA ASN A 39 6.91 5.89 12.60
C ASN A 39 6.70 4.62 11.75
N ILE A 40 6.95 4.73 10.45
CA ILE A 40 7.01 3.61 9.50
C ILE A 40 8.28 3.73 8.64
N THR A 41 8.72 2.63 8.04
CA THR A 41 9.92 2.62 7.17
C THR A 41 9.64 3.29 5.82
N SER A 42 10.70 3.76 5.15
CA SER A 42 10.62 4.30 3.78
C SER A 42 10.12 3.26 2.76
N GLU A 43 10.42 1.98 2.99
CA GLU A 43 9.90 0.86 2.20
C GLU A 43 8.37 0.78 2.29
N CYS A 44 7.80 0.85 3.50
CA CYS A 44 6.34 0.83 3.67
C CYS A 44 5.67 2.04 3.01
N VAL A 45 6.34 3.20 2.99
CA VAL A 45 5.86 4.39 2.26
C VAL A 45 5.80 4.13 0.76
N GLY A 46 6.84 3.51 0.17
CA GLY A 46 6.85 3.15 -1.25
C GLY A 46 5.78 2.10 -1.62
N LEU A 47 5.61 1.08 -0.78
CA LEU A 47 4.55 0.07 -0.95
C LEU A 47 3.16 0.70 -0.87
N ARG A 48 2.95 1.65 0.05
CA ARG A 48 1.69 2.41 0.15
C ARG A 48 1.38 3.18 -1.12
N GLU A 49 2.35 3.91 -1.65
CA GLU A 49 2.17 4.69 -2.89
C GLU A 49 1.83 3.77 -4.08
N THR A 50 2.54 2.64 -4.17
CA THR A 50 2.31 1.64 -5.21
C THR A 50 0.91 1.02 -5.09
N TYR A 51 0.50 0.64 -3.88
CA TYR A 51 -0.84 0.15 -3.58
C TYR A 51 -1.92 1.19 -3.92
N PHE A 52 -1.72 2.45 -3.53
CA PHE A 52 -2.64 3.54 -3.82
C PHE A 52 -2.79 3.77 -5.32
N ASN A 53 -1.68 3.77 -6.08
CA ASN A 53 -1.69 3.89 -7.53
C ASN A 53 -2.41 2.70 -8.19
N CYS A 54 -2.22 1.48 -7.67
CA CYS A 54 -2.95 0.32 -8.14
C CYS A 54 -4.47 0.49 -7.95
N LYS A 55 -4.90 0.88 -6.74
CA LYS A 55 -6.33 1.12 -6.41
C LYS A 55 -6.92 2.25 -7.24
N ARG A 56 -6.17 3.33 -7.45
CA ARG A 56 -6.57 4.46 -8.30
C ARG A 56 -6.72 4.03 -9.76
N GLY A 57 -5.83 3.19 -10.26
CA GLY A 57 -5.92 2.65 -11.62
C GLY A 57 -7.15 1.75 -11.83
N GLN A 58 -7.63 1.04 -10.79
CA GLN A 58 -8.87 0.25 -10.88
C GLN A 58 -10.13 1.09 -11.11
N VAL A 59 -10.13 2.36 -10.67
CA VAL A 59 -11.26 3.29 -10.86
C VAL A 59 -11.05 4.24 -12.04
N ASP A 60 -9.84 4.32 -12.58
CA ASP A 60 -9.52 5.15 -13.75
C ASP A 60 -9.94 4.45 -15.05
N MET A 61 -10.99 4.97 -15.68
CA MET A 61 -11.50 4.46 -16.96
C MET A 61 -10.46 4.52 -18.09
N ARG A 62 -9.47 5.42 -18.02
CA ARG A 62 -8.37 5.48 -19.00
C ARG A 62 -7.44 4.28 -18.88
N ALA A 63 -7.25 3.76 -17.66
CA ALA A 63 -6.44 2.58 -17.40
C ALA A 63 -7.14 1.27 -17.82
N ARG A 64 -8.46 1.30 -18.05
CA ARG A 64 -9.23 0.15 -18.57
C ARG A 64 -8.75 -0.31 -19.95
N ILE A 65 -8.37 0.63 -20.81
CA ILE A 65 -7.91 0.35 -22.19
C ILE A 65 -6.41 0.05 -22.20
N ARG A 66 -5.61 0.82 -21.46
CA ARG A 66 -4.14 0.74 -21.46
C ARG A 66 -3.58 -0.33 -20.53
N GLY A 67 -4.41 -0.88 -19.66
CA GLY A 67 -3.98 -1.67 -18.51
C GLY A 67 -3.45 -0.78 -17.38
N ASN A 68 -3.58 -1.25 -16.14
CA ASN A 68 -2.82 -0.66 -15.05
C ASN A 68 -1.33 -0.80 -15.34
N LYS A 69 -0.56 0.26 -15.09
CA LYS A 69 0.91 0.16 -15.00
C LYS A 69 1.20 -0.83 -13.88
N GLY A 70 1.51 -2.06 -14.28
CA GLY A 70 1.62 -3.20 -13.37
C GLY A 70 2.85 -3.09 -12.50
N TYR A 71 2.66 -3.51 -11.24
CA TYR A 71 3.61 -4.31 -10.49
C TYR A 71 3.54 -5.75 -11.02
#